data_AF-A0A380P2N8-F1
#
_entry.id   AF-A0A380P2N8-F1
#
_cell.length_a   1.000
_cell.length_b   1.000
_cell.length_c   1.000
_cell.angle_alpha   90.00
_cell.angle_beta   90.00
_cell.angle_gamma   90.00
#
_symmetry.space_group_name_H-M   'P 1'
#
loop_
_entity.id
_entity.type
_entity.pdbx_description
1 polymer ?
#
loop_
_entity_poly.entity_id
_entity_poly.type
_entity_poly.pdbx_seq_one_letter_code
_entity_poly.pdbx_strand_id
1 'polypeptide(L)' 'MEALAAVFKKHKLWVISDEIYSELTYDQAHISLATLIPEQTIVLNGLSKSHAMTGYRIGFILVKRR' A
#
# COMPACT_ATOMS: atom_id res chain seq x y z
N MET A 1 -8.57 -5.21 8.12
CA MET A 1 -8.42 -4.68 6.73
C MET A 1 -9.70 -4.89 5.90
N GLU A 2 -10.29 -6.09 5.91
CA GLU A 2 -11.45 -6.46 5.08
C GLU A 2 -12.69 -5.59 5.29
N ALA A 3 -13.02 -5.25 6.55
CA ALA A 3 -14.15 -4.38 6.86
C ALA A 3 -14.01 -2.98 6.21
N LEU A 4 -12.80 -2.41 6.20
CA LEU A 4 -12.53 -1.14 5.52
C LEU A 4 -12.63 -1.28 4.01
N ALA A 5 -12.05 -2.35 3.44
CA ALA A 5 -12.15 -2.63 2.01
C ALA A 5 -13.62 -2.75 1.55
N ALA A 6 -14.49 -3.36 2.37
CA ALA A 6 -15.92 -3.43 2.09
C ALA A 6 -16.58 -2.04 2.03
N VAL A 7 -16.25 -1.14 2.95
CA VAL A 7 -16.75 0.25 2.94
C VAL A 7 -16.25 1.00 1.70
N PHE A 8 -14.95 0.95 1.41
CA PHE A 8 -14.37 1.64 0.25
C PHE A 8 -14.96 1.13 -1.08
N LYS A 9 -15.19 -0.18 -1.18
CA LYS A 9 -15.85 -0.79 -2.35
C LYS A 9 -17.29 -0.34 -2.47
N LYS A 10 -18.05 -0.35 -1.37
CA LYS A 10 -19.46 0.08 -1.33
C LYS A 10 -19.62 1.53 -1.80
N HIS A 11 -18.74 2.41 -1.36
CA HIS A 11 -18.79 3.85 -1.67
C HIS A 11 -17.96 4.25 -2.89
N LYS A 12 -17.36 3.30 -3.61
CA LYS A 12 -16.52 3.53 -4.80
C LYS A 12 -15.41 4.57 -4.56
N LEU A 13 -14.82 4.55 -3.36
CA LEU A 13 -13.77 5.47 -2.98
C LEU A 13 -12.42 4.99 -3.54
N TRP A 14 -11.57 5.93 -3.92
CA TRP A 14 -10.15 5.67 -4.15
C TRP A 14 -9.39 5.71 -2.83
N VAL A 15 -8.38 4.86 -2.70
CA VAL A 15 -7.52 4.79 -1.53
C VAL A 15 -6.07 4.99 -1.93
N ILE A 16 -5.39 5.91 -1.27
CA ILE A 16 -3.93 6.04 -1.31
C ILE A 16 -3.40 5.32 -0.08
N SER A 17 -2.69 4.22 -0.29
CA SER A 17 -2.10 3.39 0.77
C SER A 17 -0.62 3.71 0.85
N ASP A 18 -0.18 4.39 1.90
CA ASP A 18 1.26 4.56 2.18
C ASP A 18 1.77 3.31 2.89
N GLU A 19 2.62 2.56 2.18
CA GLU A 19 3.13 1.27 2.60
C GLU A 19 4.66 1.29 2.73
N ILE A 20 5.27 2.45 2.99
CA ILE A 20 6.74 2.59 3.13
C ILE A 20 7.36 1.67 4.20
N TYR A 21 6.59 1.23 5.19
CA TYR A 21 7.00 0.32 6.26
C TYR A 21 6.53 -1.14 6.05
N SER A 22 6.02 -1.51 4.88
CA SER A 22 5.43 -2.84 4.65
C SER A 22 6.37 -4.02 4.94
N GLU A 23 7.68 -3.81 4.76
CA GLU A 23 8.71 -4.83 5.02
C GLU A 23 9.19 -4.86 6.48
N LEU A 24 8.82 -3.86 7.29
CA LEU A 24 9.22 -3.71 8.69
C LEU A 24 8.11 -4.24 9.62
N THR A 25 7.75 -5.51 9.44
CA THR A 25 6.77 -6.19 10.29
C THR A 25 7.45 -7.23 11.19
N TYR A 26 6.99 -7.35 12.43
CA TYR A 26 7.58 -8.25 13.43
C TYR A 26 6.74 -9.52 13.62
N ASP A 27 5.48 -9.34 14.02
CA ASP A 27 4.64 -10.46 14.48
C ASP A 27 3.69 -11.01 13.39
N GLN A 28 3.30 -10.18 12.42
CA GLN A 28 2.35 -10.53 11.38
C GLN A 28 2.74 -9.90 10.06
N ALA A 29 2.58 -10.67 8.97
CA ALA A 29 2.82 -10.15 7.63
C ALA A 29 1.85 -9.00 7.31
N HIS A 30 2.39 -7.93 6.73
CA HIS A 30 1.58 -6.81 6.23
C HIS A 30 0.66 -7.27 5.08
N ILE A 31 -0.62 -6.90 5.15
CA ILE A 31 -1.59 -7.16 4.09
C ILE A 31 -1.88 -5.83 3.40
N SER A 32 -1.36 -5.67 2.17
CA SER A 32 -1.64 -4.49 1.36
C SER A 32 -3.12 -4.41 1.00
N LEU A 33 -3.68 -3.20 1.04
CA LEU A 33 -5.06 -2.95 0.63
C LEU A 33 -5.29 -3.27 -0.87
N ALA A 34 -4.22 -3.19 -1.67
CA ALA A 34 -4.24 -3.55 -3.08
C ALA A 34 -4.52 -5.05 -3.32
N THR A 35 -4.35 -5.92 -2.32
CA THR A 35 -4.74 -7.34 -2.43
C THR A 35 -6.25 -7.55 -2.34
N LEU A 36 -6.96 -6.63 -1.68
CA LEU A 36 -8.41 -6.74 -1.42
C LEU A 36 -9.23 -5.94 -2.44
N ILE A 37 -8.77 -4.74 -2.79
CA ILE A 37 -9.45 -3.82 -3.73
C ILE A 37 -8.44 -3.18 -4.72
N PRO A 38 -7.78 -3.98 -5.56
CA PRO A 38 -6.69 -3.53 -6.43
C PRO A 38 -7.09 -2.41 -7.41
N GLU A 39 -8.33 -2.43 -7.90
CA GLU A 39 -8.84 -1.44 -8.87
C GLU A 39 -9.09 -0.06 -8.25
N GLN A 40 -9.06 0.05 -6.92
CA GLN A 40 -9.36 1.27 -6.17
C GLN A 40 -8.18 1.74 -5.32
N THR A 41 -7.06 1.03 -5.35
CA THR A 41 -5.91 1.30 -4.47
C THR A 41 -4.73 1.81 -5.29
N ILE A 42 -4.17 2.93 -4.85
CA ILE A 42 -2.87 3.45 -5.27
C ILE A 42 -1.91 3.20 -4.11
N VAL A 43 -0.87 2.41 -4.32
CA VAL A 43 0.12 2.12 -3.27
C VAL A 43 1.32 3.02 -3.44
N LEU A 44 1.74 3.67 -2.37
CA LEU A 44 2.99 4.41 -2.27
C LEU A 44 4.00 3.57 -1.49
N ASN A 45 5.20 3.41 -2.02
CA ASN A 45 6.29 2.73 -1.32
C ASN A 45 7.66 3.24 -1.81
N GLY A 46 8.77 2.75 -1.25
CA GLY A 46 10.11 3.18 -1.59
C GLY A 46 11.21 2.48 -0.78
N LEU A 47 12.47 2.81 -1.11
CA LEU A 47 13.65 2.15 -0.52
C LEU A 47 14.10 2.77 0.81
N SER A 48 13.45 3.85 1.23
CA SER A 48 13.90 4.64 2.39
C SER A 48 13.89 3.85 3.69
N LYS A 49 12.91 2.94 3.87
CA LYS A 49 12.73 2.20 5.13
C LYS A 49 12.98 0.71 4.98
N SER A 50 12.58 0.11 3.86
CA SER A 50 12.91 -1.29 3.56
C SER A 50 14.42 -1.54 3.45
N HIS A 51 15.17 -0.62 2.81
CA HIS A 51 16.59 -0.82 2.48
C HIS A 51 17.54 0.18 3.18
N ALA A 52 17.05 0.93 4.17
CA ALA A 52 17.81 1.99 4.85
C ALA A 52 18.41 3.07 3.91
N MET A 53 17.78 3.31 2.75
CA MET A 53 18.27 4.24 1.71
C MET A 53 17.58 5.62 1.75
N THR A 54 17.40 6.20 2.94
CA THR A 54 16.63 7.45 3.12
C THR A 54 17.14 8.62 2.26
N GLY A 55 18.44 8.70 2.04
CA GLY A 55 19.11 9.74 1.24
C GLY A 55 18.99 9.58 -0.28
N TYR A 56 18.60 8.40 -0.78
CA TYR A 56 18.58 8.11 -2.22
C TYR A 56 17.36 8.69 -2.94
N ARG A 57 16.33 9.08 -2.19
CA ARG A 57 15.11 9.73 -2.70
C ARG A 57 14.38 8.92 -3.78
N ILE A 58 14.40 7.59 -3.65
CA ILE A 58 13.69 6.66 -4.55
C ILE A 58 12.39 6.21 -3.89
N GLY A 59 11.28 6.55 -4.54
CA GLY A 59 9.94 6.07 -4.23
C GLY A 59 9.20 5.67 -5.51
N PHE A 60 8.16 4.87 -5.37
CA PHE A 60 7.37 4.38 -6.49
C PHE A 60 5.90 4.31 -6.13
N ILE A 61 5.08 4.34 -7.18
CA ILE A 61 3.63 4.24 -7.11
C ILE A 61 3.22 2.99 -7.88
N LEU A 62 2.41 2.14 -7.24
CA LEU A 62 1.85 0.95 -7.88
C LEU A 62 0.35 1.14 -8.03
N VAL A 63 -0.14 0.94 -9.27
CA VAL A 63 -1.55 1.00 -9.62
C VAL A 63 -1.84 -0.13 -10.58
N LYS A 64 -2.95 -0.84 -10.38
CA LYS A 64 -3.40 -1.84 -11.34
C LYS A 64 -3.94 -1.15 -12.59
N ARG A 65 -3.34 -1.46 -13.74
CA ARG A 65 -3.81 -0.99 -15.04
C ARG A 65 -4.88 -1.98 -15.56
N ARG A 66 -6.02 -1.44 -15.99
CA ARG A 66 -7.10 -2.20 -16.63
C ARG A 66 -6.66 -2.89 -17.91
#